data_AF-A0AAE3ZKU1-F1
#
_entry.id   AF-A0AAE3ZKU1-F1
#
_cell.length_a   1.000
_cell.length_b   1.000
_cell.length_c   1.000
_cell.angle_alpha   90.00
_cell.angle_beta   90.00
_cell.angle_gamma   90.00
#
_symmetry.space_group_name_H-M   'P 1'
#
loop_
_entity.id
_entity.type
_entity.pdbx_description
1 polymer ?
#
loop_
_entity_poly.entity_id
_entity_poly.type
_entity_poly.pdbx_seq_one_letter_code
_entity_poly.pdbx_strand_id
1 'polypeptide(L)'
;MSPEVRAAGATMLDRPEGVNRPTTGQRVDDPNAEPVYSGGRDRGPANDVDHSRIHRPPDGAPWPQAPDVLYQHVEMKIAADMRAGGDTHAEVVLDNGTCGTRARDQRNGVDCDTLLPGVLPAGSTMTVWTTTDGGQTYYRKTYQGDGSLLRP
;
A
#
# COMPACT_ATOMS: atom_id res chain seq x y z
N MET A 1 7.53 3.12 17.37
CA MET A 1 7.81 1.88 16.64
C MET A 1 7.88 0.74 17.64
N SER A 2 7.02 -0.25 17.47
CA SER A 2 6.90 -1.40 18.38
C SER A 2 8.04 -2.41 18.17
N PRO A 3 8.21 -3.41 19.07
CA PRO A 3 9.13 -4.53 18.87
C PRO A 3 8.81 -5.35 17.60
N GLU A 4 7.54 -5.53 17.27
CA GLU A 4 7.08 -6.32 16.12
C GLU A 4 7.49 -5.65 14.81
N VAL A 5 7.34 -4.32 14.70
CA VAL A 5 7.81 -3.56 13.54
C VAL A 5 9.32 -3.74 13.34
N ARG A 6 10.11 -3.71 14.43
CA ARG A 6 11.57 -3.92 14.33
C ARG A 6 11.91 -5.35 13.91
N ALA A 7 11.21 -6.33 14.47
CA ALA A 7 11.41 -7.73 14.14
C ALA A 7 11.10 -7.99 12.66
N ALA A 8 9.98 -7.47 12.15
CA ALA A 8 9.64 -7.54 10.74
C ALA A 8 10.63 -6.78 9.86
N GLY A 9 11.06 -5.58 10.24
CA GLY A 9 12.06 -4.84 9.48
C GLY A 9 13.41 -5.56 9.39
N ALA A 10 13.81 -6.30 10.42
CA ALA A 10 15.04 -7.10 10.42
C ALA A 10 14.98 -8.33 9.49
N THR A 11 13.79 -8.75 9.04
CA THR A 11 13.65 -9.81 8.01
C THR A 11 13.59 -9.24 6.60
N MET A 12 13.43 -7.93 6.45
CA MET A 12 13.38 -7.28 5.15
C MET A 12 14.76 -7.32 4.48
N LEU A 13 14.75 -7.63 3.19
CA LEU A 13 15.96 -7.60 2.39
C LEU A 13 16.32 -6.16 2.04
N ASP A 14 17.61 -5.84 2.11
CA ASP A 14 18.15 -4.60 1.57
C ASP A 14 17.67 -4.37 0.13
N ARG A 15 17.43 -3.10 -0.18
CA ARG A 15 17.08 -2.66 -1.53
C ARG A 15 17.92 -1.47 -1.94
N PRO A 16 19.18 -1.72 -2.36
CA PRO A 16 20.02 -0.71 -2.99
C PRO A 16 19.35 -0.09 -4.22
N GLU A 17 19.80 1.11 -4.58
CA GLU A 17 19.36 1.78 -5.80
C GLU A 17 19.60 0.91 -7.04
N GLY A 18 18.63 0.90 -7.97
CA GLY A 18 18.70 0.10 -9.20
C GLY A 18 18.21 -1.35 -9.08
N VAL A 19 17.96 -1.86 -7.86
CA VAL A 19 17.42 -3.22 -7.69
C VAL A 19 15.94 -3.27 -8.08
N ASN A 20 15.63 -4.10 -9.08
CA ASN A 20 14.27 -4.37 -9.54
C ASN A 20 13.82 -5.77 -9.11
N ARG A 21 13.05 -5.85 -8.03
CA ARG A 21 12.38 -7.06 -7.53
C ARG A 21 11.02 -6.69 -6.92
N PRO A 22 10.07 -7.62 -6.81
CA PRO A 22 8.82 -7.39 -6.08
C PRO A 22 9.08 -6.75 -4.70
N THR A 23 8.26 -5.76 -4.33
CA THR A 23 8.17 -5.28 -2.94
C THR A 23 7.67 -6.42 -2.07
N THR A 24 8.33 -6.65 -0.95
CA THR A 24 7.82 -7.51 0.12
C THR A 24 7.27 -6.62 1.21
N GLY A 25 6.14 -7.00 1.78
CA GLY A 25 5.68 -6.44 3.03
C GLY A 25 5.12 -7.48 3.98
N GLN A 26 5.03 -7.08 5.24
CA GLN A 26 4.57 -7.90 6.33
C GLN A 26 3.62 -7.07 7.18
N ARG A 27 2.43 -7.60 7.42
CA ARG A 27 1.51 -7.07 8.42
C ARG A 27 2.00 -7.53 9.80
N VAL A 28 2.08 -6.61 10.76
CA VAL A 28 2.68 -6.87 12.09
C VAL A 28 1.65 -6.83 13.22
N ASP A 29 0.44 -6.36 12.95
CA ASP A 29 -0.71 -6.42 13.86
C ASP A 29 -1.42 -7.79 13.83
N ASP A 30 -1.07 -8.68 12.90
CA ASP A 30 -1.52 -10.07 12.87
C ASP A 30 -0.30 -11.02 12.86
N PRO A 31 -0.08 -11.81 13.93
CA PRO A 31 1.06 -12.73 14.02
C PRO A 31 0.98 -13.91 13.03
N ASN A 32 -0.19 -14.17 12.43
CA ASN A 32 -0.38 -15.22 11.44
C ASN A 32 -0.38 -14.68 10.00
N ALA A 33 -0.15 -13.37 9.81
CA ALA A 33 -0.14 -12.79 8.48
C ALA A 33 1.07 -13.29 7.69
N GLU A 34 0.77 -13.91 6.55
CA GLU A 34 1.79 -14.29 5.58
C GLU A 34 2.41 -13.05 4.91
N PRO A 35 3.68 -13.12 4.46
CA PRO A 35 4.28 -12.06 3.67
C PRO A 35 3.47 -11.76 2.41
N VAL A 36 3.24 -10.48 2.15
CA VAL A 36 2.54 -9.98 0.96
C VAL A 36 3.56 -9.46 -0.03
N TYR A 37 3.44 -9.88 -1.29
CA TYR A 37 4.35 -9.48 -2.36
C TYR A 37 3.63 -8.60 -3.38
N SER A 38 4.32 -7.59 -3.92
CA SER A 38 3.77 -6.84 -5.05
C SER A 38 3.76 -7.67 -6.34
N GLY A 39 2.79 -7.46 -7.22
CA GLY A 39 2.66 -8.21 -8.49
C GLY A 39 1.73 -9.41 -8.35
N GLY A 40 1.95 -10.49 -9.11
CA GLY A 40 1.18 -11.76 -8.93
C GLY A 40 -0.08 -11.92 -9.79
N ARG A 41 -0.61 -10.83 -10.39
CA ARG A 41 -1.89 -10.83 -11.12
C ARG A 41 -3.04 -11.35 -10.25
N ASP A 42 -3.04 -10.94 -8.98
CA ASP A 42 -4.04 -11.34 -8.02
C ASP A 42 -5.41 -10.86 -8.47
N ARG A 43 -6.39 -11.76 -8.41
CA ARG A 43 -7.77 -11.42 -8.73
C ARG A 43 -8.43 -10.84 -7.49
N GLY A 44 -9.00 -9.66 -7.61
CA GLY A 44 -9.91 -9.13 -6.58
C GLY A 44 -9.48 -7.96 -5.71
N PRO A 45 -8.19 -7.54 -5.60
CA PRO A 45 -7.82 -6.40 -4.75
C PRO A 45 -8.56 -5.08 -5.06
N ALA A 46 -9.17 -4.97 -6.24
CA ALA A 46 -9.93 -3.80 -6.70
C ALA A 46 -11.38 -4.09 -7.10
N ASN A 47 -11.93 -5.28 -6.84
CA ASN A 47 -13.26 -5.66 -7.34
C ASN A 47 -14.37 -4.74 -6.84
N ASP A 48 -14.20 -4.20 -5.64
CA ASP A 48 -15.09 -3.30 -4.92
C ASP A 48 -14.68 -1.83 -5.04
N VAL A 49 -13.64 -1.53 -5.82
CA VAL A 49 -13.21 -0.16 -6.10
C VAL A 49 -14.04 0.42 -7.27
N ASP A 50 -14.53 1.64 -7.09
CA ASP A 50 -15.19 2.45 -8.11
C ASP A 50 -14.14 3.26 -8.89
N HIS A 51 -13.64 2.66 -9.96
CA HIS A 51 -12.61 3.27 -10.83
C HIS A 51 -13.07 4.57 -11.48
N SER A 52 -14.39 4.84 -11.57
CA SER A 52 -14.91 6.08 -12.15
C SER A 52 -14.60 7.32 -11.31
N ARG A 53 -14.28 7.12 -10.01
CA ARG A 53 -13.94 8.19 -9.06
C ARG A 53 -12.45 8.53 -9.03
N ILE A 54 -11.63 7.82 -9.81
CA ILE A 54 -10.20 8.08 -9.91
C ILE A 54 -9.97 9.08 -11.04
N HIS A 55 -9.66 10.33 -10.68
CA HIS A 55 -9.47 11.41 -11.63
C HIS A 55 -7.98 11.72 -11.85
N ARG A 56 -7.63 12.07 -13.09
CA ARG A 56 -6.28 12.51 -13.45
C ARG A 56 -6.08 13.97 -13.04
N PRO A 57 -5.00 14.28 -12.30
CA PRO A 57 -4.54 15.65 -12.21
C PRO A 57 -3.86 16.06 -13.53
N PRO A 58 -4.05 17.30 -14.05
CA PRO A 58 -4.87 18.39 -13.51
C PRO A 58 -6.24 18.55 -14.20
N ASP A 59 -6.53 17.78 -15.25
CA ASP A 59 -7.72 17.98 -16.10
C ASP A 59 -9.03 17.45 -15.47
N GLY A 60 -8.95 16.69 -14.38
CA GLY A 60 -10.10 16.12 -13.69
C GLY A 60 -10.79 15.00 -14.48
N ALA A 61 -10.25 14.63 -15.63
CA ALA A 61 -10.82 13.55 -16.44
C ALA A 61 -10.66 12.23 -15.67
N PRO A 62 -11.69 11.36 -15.62
CA PRO A 62 -11.54 10.04 -15.02
C PRO A 62 -10.42 9.28 -15.74
N TRP A 63 -9.62 8.56 -14.96
CA TRP A 63 -8.62 7.66 -15.52
C TRP A 63 -9.33 6.59 -16.33
N PRO A 64 -8.98 6.40 -17.62
CA PRO A 64 -9.66 5.43 -18.46
C PRO A 64 -9.53 4.02 -17.88
N GLN A 65 -8.41 3.72 -17.21
CA GLN A 65 -8.17 2.59 -16.33
C GLN A 65 -7.13 3.03 -15.29
N ALA A 66 -7.47 3.10 -14.00
CA ALA A 66 -6.42 3.14 -12.97
C ALA A 66 -5.57 1.88 -13.18
N PRO A 67 -4.23 1.97 -13.27
CA PRO A 67 -3.44 0.83 -13.68
C PRO A 67 -3.69 -0.33 -12.71
N ASP A 68 -4.21 -1.46 -13.20
CA ASP A 68 -4.47 -2.66 -12.38
C ASP A 68 -3.22 -3.06 -11.57
N VAL A 69 -2.04 -2.71 -12.09
CA VAL A 69 -0.74 -2.87 -11.43
C VAL A 69 -0.62 -2.15 -10.08
N LEU A 70 -1.31 -1.03 -9.86
CA LEU A 70 -1.30 -0.33 -8.57
C LEU A 70 -1.97 -1.18 -7.48
N TYR A 71 -3.08 -1.84 -7.82
CA TYR A 71 -3.78 -2.73 -6.88
C TYR A 71 -3.00 -4.01 -6.59
N GLN A 72 -1.94 -4.27 -7.36
CA GLN A 72 -0.99 -5.34 -7.08
C GLN A 72 0.14 -4.89 -6.16
N HIS A 73 0.17 -3.64 -5.67
CA HIS A 73 1.11 -3.22 -4.63
C HIS A 73 0.67 -3.73 -3.25
N VAL A 74 1.63 -3.89 -2.35
CA VAL A 74 1.41 -4.53 -1.05
C VAL A 74 0.35 -3.80 -0.24
N GLU A 75 0.43 -2.48 -0.17
CA GLU A 75 -0.49 -1.64 0.61
C GLU A 75 -1.93 -1.76 0.10
N MET A 76 -2.11 -1.85 -1.21
CA MET A 76 -3.43 -1.98 -1.83
C MET A 76 -4.05 -3.37 -1.60
N LYS A 77 -3.22 -4.42 -1.60
CA LYS A 77 -3.66 -5.77 -1.26
C LYS A 77 -4.07 -5.87 0.20
N ILE A 78 -3.27 -5.32 1.11
CA ILE A 78 -3.61 -5.31 2.53
C ILE A 78 -4.87 -4.48 2.78
N ALA A 79 -5.05 -3.35 2.07
CA ALA A 79 -6.31 -2.61 2.14
C ALA A 79 -7.51 -3.46 1.68
N ALA A 80 -7.35 -4.30 0.65
CA ALA A 80 -8.38 -5.24 0.22
C ALA A 80 -8.65 -6.33 1.27
N ASP A 81 -7.61 -6.87 1.90
CA ASP A 81 -7.75 -7.83 3.01
C ASP A 81 -8.48 -7.20 4.20
N MET A 82 -8.16 -5.95 4.54
CA MET A 82 -8.88 -5.22 5.59
C MET A 82 -10.37 -5.07 5.27
N ARG A 83 -10.73 -4.77 4.02
CA ARG A 83 -12.14 -4.69 3.59
C ARG A 83 -12.83 -6.05 3.68
N ALA A 84 -12.15 -7.12 3.30
CA ALA A 84 -12.69 -8.48 3.36
C ALA A 84 -12.83 -9.01 4.79
N GLY A 85 -11.88 -8.69 5.67
CA GLY A 85 -11.82 -9.14 7.06
C GLY A 85 -12.58 -8.24 8.05
N GLY A 86 -12.94 -7.01 7.66
CA GLY A 86 -13.56 -6.03 8.54
C GLY A 86 -12.57 -5.35 9.50
N ASP A 87 -11.28 -5.33 9.15
CA ASP A 87 -10.25 -4.73 9.98
C ASP A 87 -10.31 -3.20 9.94
N THR A 88 -10.24 -2.57 11.11
CA THR A 88 -10.23 -1.10 11.25
C THR A 88 -8.81 -0.53 11.43
N HIS A 89 -7.82 -1.39 11.60
CA HIS A 89 -6.43 -1.01 11.81
C HIS A 89 -5.51 -2.02 11.14
N ALA A 90 -4.43 -1.53 10.53
CA ALA A 90 -3.30 -2.35 10.09
C ALA A 90 -1.98 -1.62 10.31
N GLU A 91 -0.93 -2.38 10.65
CA GLU A 91 0.44 -1.90 10.69
C GLU A 91 1.30 -2.79 9.78
N VAL A 92 1.99 -2.18 8.82
CA VAL A 92 2.67 -2.88 7.73
C VAL A 92 4.11 -2.41 7.63
N VAL A 93 5.04 -3.33 7.48
CA VAL A 93 6.45 -3.05 7.16
C VAL A 93 6.73 -3.43 5.71
N LEU A 94 7.36 -2.55 4.95
CA LEU A 94 7.71 -2.74 3.55
C LEU A 94 9.21 -2.61 3.34
N ASP A 95 9.76 -3.43 2.45
CA ASP A 95 11.16 -3.35 2.00
C ASP A 95 11.41 -2.29 0.90
N ASN A 96 10.43 -1.42 0.70
CA ASN A 96 10.35 -0.47 -0.40
C ASN A 96 9.40 0.68 -0.03
N GLY A 97 9.64 1.90 -0.52
CA GLY A 97 8.73 3.03 -0.25
C GLY A 97 7.37 2.89 -0.93
N THR A 98 6.31 3.40 -0.30
CA THR A 98 4.99 3.45 -0.96
C THR A 98 5.07 4.26 -2.26
N CYS A 99 4.44 3.76 -3.33
CA CYS A 99 4.41 4.46 -4.61
C CYS A 99 3.85 5.87 -4.42
N GLY A 100 4.54 6.89 -4.93
CA GLY A 100 4.20 8.31 -4.74
C GLY A 100 5.06 9.03 -3.70
N THR A 101 5.63 8.29 -2.74
CA THR A 101 6.48 8.85 -1.68
C THR A 101 7.93 9.10 -2.12
N ARG A 102 8.35 8.57 -3.28
CA ARG A 102 9.72 8.69 -3.79
C ARG A 102 9.82 9.70 -4.92
N ALA A 103 10.98 10.35 -5.02
CA ALA A 103 11.24 11.37 -6.04
C ALA A 103 10.92 10.92 -7.48
N ARG A 104 11.19 9.64 -7.82
CA ARG A 104 10.91 9.08 -9.15
C ARG A 104 9.41 8.89 -9.45
N ASP A 105 8.58 8.80 -8.41
CA ASP A 105 7.15 8.50 -8.52
C ASP A 105 6.30 9.78 -8.60
N GLN A 106 6.84 10.94 -8.21
CA GLN A 106 6.13 12.23 -8.09
C GLN A 106 5.54 12.81 -9.39
N ARG A 107 5.75 12.16 -10.53
CA ARG A 107 5.30 12.66 -11.85
C ARG A 107 3.94 12.10 -12.29
N ASN A 108 3.42 11.07 -11.63
CA ASN A 108 2.33 10.27 -12.20
C ASN A 108 0.92 10.67 -11.72
N GLY A 109 0.79 11.52 -10.70
CA GLY A 109 -0.47 12.11 -10.23
C GLY A 109 -1.49 11.11 -9.64
N VAL A 110 -1.34 9.82 -9.91
CA VAL A 110 -2.10 8.71 -9.35
C VAL A 110 -1.12 7.62 -8.96
N ASP A 111 -1.08 7.33 -7.68
CA ASP A 111 -0.16 6.39 -7.03
C ASP A 111 -0.82 5.82 -5.76
N CYS A 112 -0.13 4.90 -5.08
CA CYS A 112 -0.66 4.34 -3.85
C CYS A 112 -0.80 5.40 -2.75
N ASP A 113 0.15 6.33 -2.65
CA ASP A 113 0.13 7.37 -1.61
C ASP A 113 -1.14 8.24 -1.66
N THR A 114 -1.61 8.54 -2.87
CA THR A 114 -2.82 9.32 -3.14
C THR A 114 -4.11 8.50 -3.08
N LEU A 115 -4.10 7.25 -3.56
CA LEU A 115 -5.30 6.42 -3.62
C LEU A 115 -5.61 5.67 -2.32
N LEU A 116 -4.60 5.37 -1.49
CA LEU A 116 -4.73 4.50 -0.34
C LEU A 116 -5.84 4.96 0.65
N PRO A 117 -5.99 6.25 0.98
CA PRO A 117 -7.12 6.72 1.81
C PRO A 117 -8.51 6.32 1.28
N GLY A 118 -8.69 6.41 -0.04
CA GLY A 118 -9.96 6.13 -0.70
C GLY A 118 -10.30 4.65 -0.82
N VAL A 119 -9.29 3.79 -0.87
CA VAL A 119 -9.48 2.33 -0.96
C VAL A 119 -9.51 1.63 0.41
N LEU A 120 -9.10 2.31 1.47
CA LEU A 120 -9.22 1.79 2.83
C LEU A 120 -10.69 1.83 3.31
N PRO A 121 -11.13 0.90 4.18
CA PRO A 121 -12.43 1.01 4.82
C PRO A 121 -12.61 2.37 5.51
N ALA A 122 -13.80 2.97 5.41
CA ALA A 122 -14.06 4.26 6.06
C ALA A 122 -13.87 4.18 7.59
N GLY A 123 -13.16 5.15 8.16
CA GLY A 123 -12.82 5.19 9.59
C GLY A 123 -11.68 4.25 10.00
N SER A 124 -11.10 3.50 9.07
CA SER A 124 -9.94 2.65 9.34
C SER A 124 -8.63 3.42 9.30
N THR A 125 -7.55 2.78 9.77
CA THR A 125 -6.20 3.34 9.68
C THR A 125 -5.21 2.29 9.21
N MET A 126 -4.26 2.69 8.37
CA MET A 126 -3.11 1.85 8.00
C MET A 126 -1.83 2.63 8.27
N THR A 127 -0.94 2.09 9.11
CA THR A 127 0.41 2.62 9.27
C THR A 127 1.39 1.81 8.44
N VAL A 128 2.06 2.47 7.51
CA VAL A 128 3.11 1.88 6.69
C VAL A 128 4.47 2.35 7.19
N TRP A 129 5.31 1.38 7.54
CA TRP A 129 6.72 1.55 7.83
C TRP A 129 7.52 1.08 6.62
N THR A 130 8.37 1.94 6.07
CA THR A 130 9.29 1.58 5.00
C THR A 130 10.69 1.47 5.55
N THR A 131 11.38 0.39 5.21
CA THR A 131 12.83 0.25 5.37
C THR A 131 13.42 -0.26 4.06
N THR A 132 14.50 0.37 3.56
CA THR A 132 15.19 -0.07 2.33
C THR A 132 16.58 -0.62 2.60
N ASP A 133 16.98 -0.67 3.87
CA ASP A 133 18.32 -1.00 4.36
C ASP A 133 18.26 -2.09 5.44
N GLY A 134 17.29 -3.01 5.30
CA GLY A 134 17.20 -4.21 6.13
C GLY A 134 16.83 -3.91 7.58
N GLY A 135 16.02 -2.87 7.79
CA GLY A 135 15.54 -2.47 9.11
C GLY A 135 16.50 -1.56 9.87
N GLN A 136 17.49 -0.94 9.23
CA GLN A 136 18.38 0.03 9.89
C GLN A 136 17.73 1.40 10.01
N THR A 137 17.04 1.85 8.97
CA THR A 137 16.26 3.10 8.96
C THR A 137 14.80 2.85 8.59
N TYR A 138 13.93 3.70 9.13
CA TYR A 138 12.49 3.62 8.91
C TYR A 138 11.90 4.97 8.54
N TYR A 139 11.11 4.98 7.48
CA TYR A 139 10.14 6.03 7.21
C TYR A 139 8.75 5.54 7.63
N ARG A 140 7.90 6.44 8.13
CA ARG A 140 6.55 6.11 8.59
C ARG A 140 5.53 7.05 7.97
N LYS A 141 4.44 6.49 7.46
CA LYS A 141 3.23 7.23 7.13
C LYS A 141 1.99 6.48 7.63
N THR A 142 1.03 7.21 8.19
CA THR A 142 -0.27 6.67 8.57
C THR A 142 -1.33 7.27 7.66
N TYR A 143 -2.14 6.40 7.06
CA TYR A 143 -3.27 6.74 6.20
C TYR A 143 -4.56 6.55 6.98
N GLN A 144 -5.50 7.46 6.79
CA GLN A 144 -6.87 7.34 7.30
C GLN A 144 -7.77 6.94 6.15
N GLY A 145 -8.56 5.90 6.35
CA GLY A 145 -9.52 5.44 5.35
C GLY A 145 -10.77 6.31 5.35
N ASP A 146 -11.13 6.83 4.17
CA ASP A 146 -12.39 7.53 3.95
C ASP A 146 -13.36 6.71 3.08
N GLY A 147 -12.90 5.63 2.44
CA GLY A 147 -13.71 4.75 1.60
C GLY A 147 -14.28 5.44 0.35
N SER A 148 -13.79 6.63 -0.01
CA SER A 148 -14.34 7.44 -1.10
C SER A 148 -14.27 6.76 -2.47
N LEU A 149 -13.36 5.79 -2.65
CA LEU A 149 -13.21 5.01 -3.87
C LEU A 149 -13.92 3.66 -3.81
N LEU A 150 -14.65 3.34 -2.74
CA LEU A 150 -15.38 2.07 -2.63
C LEU A 150 -16.80 2.18 -3.20
N ARG A 151 -17.26 1.09 -3.81
CA ARG A 151 -18.66 0.95 -4.22
C ARG A 151 -19.57 0.83 -2.99
N PRO A 152 -20.81 1.36 -3.04
CA PRO A 152 -21.79 1.19 -1.97
C PRO A 152 -22.16 -0.27 -1.72
#